data_AF-A0A4S4F4K1-F1
#
_entry.id   AF-A0A4S4F4K1-F1
#
_cell.length_a   1.000
_cell.length_b   1.000
_cell.length_c   1.000
_cell.angle_alpha   90.00
_cell.angle_beta   90.00
_cell.angle_gamma   90.00
#
_symmetry.space_group_name_H-M   'P 1'
#
loop_
_entity.id
_entity.type
_entity.pdbx_description
1 polymer ?
#
loop_
_entity_poly.entity_id
_entity_poly.type
_entity_poly.pdbx_seq_one_letter_code
_entity_poly.pdbx_strand_id
1 'polypeptide(L)'
;MSEDEKLLKEAKKLPWEDRLMHKNWKVRNDANIDLSSVCDSITNPKDHRLREFGQLGPFFRKTVADSNAPVQEKALDALIAYLKAADADVGRYAKEVCDAIVAKCLTGRPKTIEKSQMVFMLWVELEAVDVFLDAMEKAIKNKVAKAVVPAIDVMFQALSEFGSKILPPKRILKMLPELFDHQDQHVRASSKGLTLELCRWIGKEPVKSILFEKMRDTMKKELEAELVNVSGTARPSRKIRSEQDKETEQEPISEVMGSGPPEESVANGL
;
A
#
# COMPACT_ATOMS: atom_id res chain seq x y z
N MET A 1 -7.95 -27.08 29.56
CA MET A 1 -7.31 -26.67 28.31
C MET A 1 -7.75 -27.59 27.19
N SER A 2 -8.30 -27.04 26.11
CA SER A 2 -8.69 -27.80 24.92
C SER A 2 -7.47 -28.39 24.20
N GLU A 3 -7.68 -29.38 23.32
CA GLU A 3 -6.58 -29.94 22.50
C GLU A 3 -5.97 -28.87 21.58
N ASP A 4 -6.80 -27.96 21.07
CA ASP A 4 -6.34 -26.82 20.28
C ASP A 4 -5.45 -25.88 21.09
N GLU A 5 -5.82 -25.55 22.34
CA GLU A 5 -5.01 -24.70 23.21
C GLU A 5 -3.65 -25.33 23.53
N LYS A 6 -3.62 -26.66 23.76
CA LYS A 6 -2.36 -27.39 23.95
C LYS A 6 -1.48 -27.32 22.70
N LEU A 7 -2.07 -27.54 21.52
CA LEU A 7 -1.35 -27.46 20.25
C LEU A 7 -0.77 -26.07 20.01
N LEU A 8 -1.55 -25.01 20.19
CA LEU A 8 -1.09 -23.64 19.99
C LEU A 8 0.04 -23.29 20.97
N LYS A 9 -0.08 -23.70 22.23
CA LYS A 9 0.97 -23.48 23.24
C LYS A 9 2.28 -24.16 22.88
N GLU A 10 2.24 -25.40 22.40
CA GLU A 10 3.45 -26.12 21.97
C GLU A 10 4.04 -25.52 20.69
N ALA A 11 3.19 -25.11 19.74
CA ALA A 11 3.64 -24.50 18.50
C ALA A 11 4.37 -23.15 18.72
N LYS A 12 4.07 -22.41 19.79
CA LYS A 12 4.78 -21.16 20.13
C LYS A 12 6.27 -21.36 20.45
N LYS A 13 6.72 -22.60 20.70
CA LYS A 13 8.14 -22.95 20.90
C LYS A 13 8.90 -23.13 19.58
N LEU A 14 8.18 -23.25 18.45
CA LEU A 14 8.78 -23.45 17.15
C LEU A 14 9.28 -22.11 16.56
N PRO A 15 10.31 -22.14 15.70
CA PRO A 15 10.72 -20.98 14.89
C PRO A 15 9.58 -20.43 14.02
N TRP A 16 9.72 -19.18 13.57
CA TRP A 16 8.69 -18.52 12.77
C TRP A 16 8.36 -19.27 11.48
N GLU A 17 9.35 -19.80 10.76
CA GLU A 17 9.11 -20.53 9.51
C GLU A 17 8.20 -21.74 9.75
N ASP A 18 8.49 -22.51 10.79
CA ASP A 18 7.75 -23.73 11.14
C ASP A 18 6.32 -23.41 11.57
N ARG A 19 6.12 -22.30 12.28
CA ARG A 19 4.78 -21.84 12.69
C ARG A 19 3.97 -21.33 11.50
N LEU A 20 4.57 -20.48 10.65
CA LEU A 20 3.92 -19.86 9.50
C LEU A 20 3.62 -20.87 8.38
N MET A 21 4.38 -21.97 8.29
CA MET A 21 4.18 -23.04 7.31
C MET A 21 3.59 -24.31 7.91
N HIS A 22 3.10 -24.26 9.16
CA HIS A 22 2.61 -25.43 9.87
C HIS A 22 1.43 -26.10 9.16
N LYS A 23 1.36 -27.44 9.22
CA LYS A 23 0.27 -28.22 8.59
C LYS A 23 -1.12 -27.84 9.12
N ASN A 24 -1.23 -27.48 10.39
CA ASN A 24 -2.48 -27.03 11.01
C ASN A 24 -2.69 -25.53 10.78
N TRP A 25 -3.80 -25.16 10.12
CA TRP A 25 -4.14 -23.78 9.81
C TRP A 25 -4.33 -22.90 11.04
N LYS A 26 -4.76 -23.46 12.19
CA LYS A 26 -4.89 -22.69 13.44
C LYS A 26 -3.54 -22.20 13.94
N VAL A 27 -2.49 -23.02 13.79
CA VAL A 27 -1.11 -22.62 14.13
C VAL A 27 -0.62 -21.53 13.20
N ARG A 28 -0.86 -21.65 11.89
CA ARG A 28 -0.50 -20.59 10.93
C ARG A 28 -1.25 -19.29 11.21
N ASN A 29 -2.54 -19.38 11.54
CA ASN A 29 -3.37 -18.23 11.90
C ASN A 29 -2.81 -17.52 13.16
N ASP A 30 -2.55 -18.29 14.23
CA ASP A 30 -1.95 -17.77 15.47
C ASP A 30 -0.57 -17.16 15.22
N ALA A 31 0.26 -17.78 14.38
CA ALA A 31 1.56 -17.24 14.01
C ALA A 31 1.47 -15.87 13.32
N ASN A 32 0.52 -15.68 12.40
CA ASN A 32 0.34 -14.37 11.76
C ASN A 32 -0.20 -13.32 12.74
N ILE A 33 -1.06 -13.71 13.70
CA ILE A 33 -1.52 -12.79 14.77
C ILE A 33 -0.35 -12.35 15.65
N ASP A 34 0.46 -13.31 16.12
CA ASP A 34 1.63 -13.02 16.94
C ASP A 34 2.63 -12.16 16.16
N LEU A 35 2.89 -12.45 14.88
CA LEU A 35 3.81 -11.67 14.05
C LEU A 35 3.33 -10.22 13.88
N SER A 36 2.04 -10.02 13.61
CA SER A 36 1.45 -8.67 13.58
C SER A 36 1.69 -7.93 14.90
N SER A 37 1.40 -8.58 16.03
CA SER A 37 1.57 -7.97 17.35
C SER A 37 3.03 -7.62 17.65
N VAL A 38 3.99 -8.44 17.21
CA VAL A 38 5.41 -8.13 17.39
C VAL A 38 5.81 -6.93 16.53
N CYS A 39 5.40 -6.90 15.25
CA CYS A 39 5.68 -5.77 14.36
C CYS A 39 5.06 -4.47 14.88
N ASP A 40 3.82 -4.48 15.37
CA ASP A 40 3.15 -3.31 15.95
C ASP A 40 3.86 -2.78 17.22
N SER A 41 4.62 -3.62 17.92
CA SER A 41 5.42 -3.22 19.08
C SER A 41 6.76 -2.56 18.73
N ILE A 42 7.15 -2.57 17.45
CA ILE A 42 8.44 -2.05 16.99
C ILE A 42 8.29 -0.57 16.64
N THR A 43 8.98 0.29 17.37
CA THR A 43 8.99 1.74 17.15
C THR A 43 10.24 2.23 16.41
N ASN A 44 11.29 1.41 16.35
CA ASN A 44 12.55 1.73 15.68
C ASN A 44 12.69 0.87 14.40
N PRO A 45 12.75 1.48 13.21
CA PRO A 45 12.95 0.76 11.95
C PRO A 45 14.26 -0.05 11.87
N LYS A 46 15.25 0.29 12.71
CA LYS A 46 16.53 -0.44 12.81
C LYS A 46 16.52 -1.58 13.83
N ASP A 47 15.37 -1.90 14.42
CA ASP A 47 15.23 -2.99 15.38
C ASP A 47 15.68 -4.32 14.75
N HIS A 48 16.54 -5.04 15.45
CA HIS A 48 17.10 -6.31 14.99
C HIS A 48 16.03 -7.37 14.67
N ARG A 49 14.87 -7.32 15.34
CA ARG A 49 13.73 -8.22 15.08
C ARG A 49 13.20 -8.04 13.66
N LEU A 50 13.19 -6.81 13.12
CA LEU A 50 12.82 -6.57 11.72
C LEU A 50 13.81 -7.20 10.75
N ARG A 51 15.10 -7.27 11.10
CA ARG A 51 16.12 -7.93 10.27
C ARG A 51 15.97 -9.45 10.28
N GLU A 52 15.63 -10.02 11.43
CA GLU A 52 15.25 -11.44 11.55
C GLU A 52 14.00 -11.73 10.70
N PHE A 53 12.99 -10.86 10.74
CA PHE A 53 11.84 -10.94 9.84
C PHE A 53 12.17 -10.61 8.37
N GLY A 54 13.23 -9.86 8.12
CA GLY A 54 13.76 -9.62 6.79
C GLY A 54 14.20 -10.91 6.11
N GLN A 55 14.65 -11.91 6.87
CA GLN A 55 14.89 -13.27 6.36
C GLN A 55 13.57 -14.01 6.09
N LEU A 56 12.48 -13.59 6.73
CA LEU A 56 11.11 -14.04 6.44
C LEU A 56 10.49 -13.39 5.20
N GLY A 57 11.17 -12.42 4.55
CA GLY A 57 10.70 -11.77 3.31
C GLY A 57 10.11 -12.73 2.27
N PRO A 58 10.82 -13.84 1.92
CA PRO A 58 10.31 -14.87 1.01
C PRO A 58 9.08 -15.65 1.52
N PHE A 59 8.82 -15.64 2.83
CA PHE A 59 7.66 -16.30 3.44
C PHE A 59 6.39 -15.47 3.32
N PHE A 60 6.47 -14.13 3.29
CA PHE A 60 5.29 -13.30 3.06
C PHE A 60 4.58 -13.66 1.75
N ARG A 61 5.33 -13.99 0.70
CA ARG A 61 4.75 -14.53 -0.55
C ARG A 61 3.89 -15.77 -0.30
N LYS A 62 4.37 -16.70 0.54
CA LYS A 62 3.68 -17.96 0.85
C LYS A 62 2.48 -17.74 1.77
N THR A 63 2.60 -16.88 2.77
CA THR A 63 1.54 -16.65 3.77
C THR A 63 0.37 -15.87 3.19
N VAL A 64 0.61 -14.85 2.34
CA VAL A 64 -0.48 -14.14 1.64
C VAL A 64 -1.14 -14.99 0.55
N ALA A 65 -0.52 -16.09 0.16
CA ALA A 65 -1.07 -17.08 -0.76
C ALA A 65 -1.70 -18.29 -0.05
N ASP A 66 -1.92 -18.23 1.27
CA ASP A 66 -2.53 -19.33 2.03
C ASP A 66 -3.91 -19.70 1.47
N SER A 67 -4.18 -21.01 1.42
CA SER A 67 -5.46 -21.53 0.91
C SER A 67 -6.61 -21.35 1.91
N ASN A 68 -6.31 -21.12 3.19
CA ASN A 68 -7.30 -20.89 4.22
C ASN A 68 -7.57 -19.38 4.36
N ALA A 69 -8.79 -18.94 4.02
CA ALA A 69 -9.14 -17.53 3.97
C ALA A 69 -8.91 -16.76 5.30
N PRO A 70 -9.28 -17.28 6.49
CA PRO A 70 -8.88 -16.67 7.76
C PRO A 70 -7.37 -16.46 7.92
N VAL A 71 -6.56 -17.47 7.58
CA VAL A 71 -5.09 -17.38 7.67
C VAL A 71 -4.56 -16.33 6.69
N GLN A 72 -5.04 -16.34 5.44
CA GLN A 72 -4.65 -15.37 4.42
C GLN A 72 -4.94 -13.94 4.87
N GLU A 73 -6.11 -13.70 5.46
CA GLU A 73 -6.47 -12.38 5.97
C GLU A 73 -5.54 -11.93 7.12
N LYS A 74 -5.15 -12.85 8.01
CA LYS A 74 -4.16 -12.58 9.07
C LYS A 74 -2.75 -12.41 8.56
N ALA A 75 -2.36 -13.10 7.48
CA ALA A 75 -1.09 -12.88 6.82
C ALA A 75 -0.98 -11.48 6.23
N LEU A 76 -2.07 -10.93 5.70
CA LEU A 76 -2.12 -9.53 5.27
C LEU A 76 -2.02 -8.56 6.45
N ASP A 77 -2.65 -8.84 7.60
CA ASP A 77 -2.48 -8.03 8.82
C ASP A 77 -1.00 -7.99 9.24
N ALA A 78 -0.35 -9.15 9.31
CA ALA A 78 1.06 -9.26 9.67
C ALA A 78 1.99 -8.52 8.69
N LEU A 79 1.71 -8.62 7.38
CA LEU A 79 2.46 -7.90 6.36
C LEU A 79 2.27 -6.38 6.48
N ILE A 80 1.06 -5.90 6.73
CA ILE A 80 0.78 -4.48 6.95
C ILE A 80 1.58 -3.97 8.15
N ALA A 81 1.55 -4.69 9.29
CA ALA A 81 2.30 -4.31 10.48
C ALA A 81 3.82 -4.29 10.20
N TYR A 82 4.33 -5.31 9.49
CA TYR A 82 5.74 -5.37 9.10
C TYR A 82 6.16 -4.18 8.22
N LEU A 83 5.41 -3.87 7.16
CA LEU A 83 5.73 -2.76 6.24
C LEU A 83 5.60 -1.38 6.89
N LYS A 84 4.76 -1.24 7.93
CA LYS A 84 4.68 -0.01 8.72
C LYS A 84 5.93 0.21 9.58
N ALA A 85 6.50 -0.87 10.11
CA ALA A 85 7.67 -0.82 10.99
C ALA A 85 9.00 -0.81 10.23
N ALA A 86 9.06 -1.42 9.05
CA ALA A 86 10.27 -1.57 8.26
C ALA A 86 10.66 -0.31 7.47
N ASP A 87 11.95 -0.22 7.12
CA ASP A 87 12.51 0.77 6.21
C ASP A 87 12.43 0.31 4.73
N ALA A 88 12.90 1.16 3.81
CA ALA A 88 12.79 0.90 2.36
C ALA A 88 13.58 -0.34 1.88
N ASP A 89 14.52 -0.87 2.66
CA ASP A 89 15.36 -2.03 2.27
C ASP A 89 14.53 -3.30 2.03
N VAL A 90 13.30 -3.37 2.55
CA VAL A 90 12.39 -4.49 2.33
C VAL A 90 11.83 -4.56 0.91
N GLY A 91 12.02 -3.50 0.10
CA GLY A 91 11.58 -3.43 -1.29
C GLY A 91 12.07 -4.60 -2.17
N ARG A 92 13.18 -5.25 -1.79
CA ARG A 92 13.72 -6.43 -2.50
C ARG A 92 12.76 -7.62 -2.56
N TYR A 93 11.80 -7.72 -1.66
CA TYR A 93 10.79 -8.80 -1.64
C TYR A 93 9.43 -8.37 -2.21
N ALA A 94 9.25 -7.07 -2.48
CA ALA A 94 7.97 -6.50 -2.89
C ALA A 94 7.41 -7.23 -4.12
N LYS A 95 8.26 -7.56 -5.10
CA LYS A 95 7.81 -8.14 -6.37
C LYS A 95 7.07 -9.47 -6.15
N GLU A 96 7.70 -10.37 -5.43
CA GLU A 96 7.16 -11.71 -5.17
C GLU A 96 5.86 -11.65 -4.35
N VAL A 97 5.80 -10.74 -3.38
CA VAL A 97 4.63 -10.54 -2.52
C VAL A 97 3.47 -9.91 -3.30
N CYS A 98 3.72 -8.85 -4.06
CA CYS A 98 2.74 -8.22 -4.94
C CYS A 98 2.19 -9.20 -5.98
N ASP A 99 3.07 -10.00 -6.60
CA ASP A 99 2.68 -11.05 -7.55
C ASP A 99 1.71 -12.07 -6.91
N ALA A 100 1.93 -12.44 -5.65
CA ALA A 100 1.05 -13.34 -4.91
C ALA A 100 -0.30 -12.69 -4.55
N ILE A 101 -0.29 -11.42 -4.13
CA ILE A 101 -1.50 -10.66 -3.81
C ILE A 101 -2.40 -10.52 -5.05
N VAL A 102 -1.83 -10.15 -6.20
CA VAL A 102 -2.56 -10.06 -7.46
C VAL A 102 -3.19 -11.41 -7.82
N ALA A 103 -2.47 -12.51 -7.60
CA ALA A 103 -2.94 -13.85 -7.95
C ALA A 103 -4.00 -14.42 -6.99
N LYS A 104 -3.98 -14.03 -5.70
CA LYS A 104 -4.73 -14.74 -4.65
C LYS A 104 -5.65 -13.87 -3.80
N CYS A 105 -5.43 -12.57 -3.71
CA CYS A 105 -6.11 -11.72 -2.73
C CYS A 105 -7.11 -10.74 -3.36
N LEU A 106 -6.86 -10.27 -4.60
CA LEU A 106 -7.73 -9.29 -5.27
C LEU A 106 -9.14 -9.82 -5.57
N THR A 107 -9.33 -11.13 -5.61
CA THR A 107 -10.67 -11.76 -5.76
C THR A 107 -11.27 -12.21 -4.43
N GLY A 108 -10.64 -11.86 -3.31
CA GLY A 108 -10.96 -12.32 -1.96
C GLY A 108 -12.27 -11.74 -1.41
N ARG A 109 -12.41 -11.80 -0.08
CA ARG A 109 -13.48 -11.12 0.65
C ARG A 109 -13.18 -9.62 0.71
N PRO A 110 -14.19 -8.74 0.94
CA PRO A 110 -13.97 -7.30 1.01
C PRO A 110 -12.79 -6.88 1.91
N LYS A 111 -12.68 -7.45 3.12
CA LYS A 111 -11.55 -7.19 4.04
C LYS A 111 -10.20 -7.66 3.50
N THR A 112 -10.14 -8.77 2.78
CA THR A 112 -8.91 -9.26 2.12
C THR A 112 -8.47 -8.29 1.04
N ILE A 113 -9.43 -7.77 0.26
CA ILE A 113 -9.16 -6.79 -0.80
C ILE A 113 -8.67 -5.48 -0.19
N GLU A 114 -9.37 -4.92 0.80
CA GLU A 114 -8.99 -3.69 1.51
C GLU A 114 -7.56 -3.78 2.07
N LYS A 115 -7.22 -4.90 2.73
CA LYS A 115 -5.87 -5.14 3.25
C LYS A 115 -4.83 -5.27 2.14
N SER A 116 -5.20 -5.89 1.01
CA SER A 116 -4.31 -5.97 -0.16
C SER A 116 -4.00 -4.60 -0.74
N GLN A 117 -5.01 -3.73 -0.83
CA GLN A 117 -4.85 -2.35 -1.28
C GLN A 117 -3.96 -1.56 -0.31
N MET A 118 -4.17 -1.72 1.01
CA MET A 118 -3.29 -1.13 2.02
C MET A 118 -1.83 -1.58 1.87
N VAL A 119 -1.58 -2.86 1.60
CA VAL A 119 -0.22 -3.38 1.33
C VAL A 119 0.39 -2.69 0.11
N PHE A 120 -0.34 -2.54 -1.01
CA PHE A 120 0.16 -1.82 -2.17
C PHE A 120 0.49 -0.35 -1.85
N MET A 121 -0.35 0.32 -1.07
CA MET A 121 -0.09 1.70 -0.65
C MET A 121 1.17 1.81 0.22
N LEU A 122 1.41 0.85 1.12
CA LEU A 122 2.64 0.79 1.93
C LEU A 122 3.88 0.53 1.05
N TRP A 123 3.77 -0.27 -0.01
CA TRP A 123 4.87 -0.44 -0.96
C TRP A 123 5.19 0.86 -1.69
N VAL A 124 4.20 1.67 -2.03
CA VAL A 124 4.42 3.00 -2.60
C VAL A 124 5.09 3.94 -1.59
N GLU A 125 4.67 3.93 -0.31
CA GLU A 125 5.35 4.69 0.74
C GLU A 125 6.82 4.30 0.89
N LEU A 126 7.12 3.01 0.78
CA LEU A 126 8.47 2.44 0.82
C LEU A 126 9.22 2.55 -0.51
N GLU A 127 8.74 3.41 -1.42
CA GLU A 127 9.36 3.75 -2.70
C GLU A 127 9.49 2.56 -3.69
N ALA A 128 8.77 1.46 -3.46
CA ALA A 128 8.65 0.33 -4.37
C ALA A 128 7.61 0.58 -5.48
N VAL A 129 7.58 1.79 -6.04
CA VAL A 129 6.55 2.25 -6.99
C VAL A 129 6.56 1.43 -8.29
N ASP A 130 7.74 1.11 -8.81
CA ASP A 130 7.84 0.33 -10.05
C ASP A 130 7.28 -1.08 -9.87
N VAL A 131 7.54 -1.68 -8.71
CA VAL A 131 6.97 -3.00 -8.37
C VAL A 131 5.46 -2.93 -8.24
N PHE A 132 4.92 -1.89 -7.61
CA PHE A 132 3.49 -1.66 -7.53
C PHE A 132 2.87 -1.55 -8.93
N LEU A 133 3.44 -0.72 -9.81
CA LEU A 133 2.92 -0.52 -11.16
C LEU A 133 3.01 -1.78 -12.02
N ASP A 134 4.11 -2.53 -11.93
CA ASP A 134 4.26 -3.82 -12.64
C ASP A 134 3.22 -4.84 -12.17
N ALA A 135 2.90 -4.86 -10.86
CA ALA A 135 1.82 -5.69 -10.33
C ALA A 135 0.44 -5.25 -10.83
N MET A 136 0.19 -3.95 -10.97
CA MET A 136 -1.05 -3.42 -11.55
C MET A 136 -1.17 -3.78 -13.04
N GLU A 137 -0.09 -3.65 -13.83
CA GLU A 137 -0.05 -4.09 -15.24
C GLU A 137 -0.39 -5.58 -15.40
N LYS A 138 -0.05 -6.40 -14.41
CA LYS A 138 -0.44 -7.82 -14.37
C LYS A 138 -1.89 -8.01 -13.94
N ALA A 139 -2.37 -7.23 -12.97
CA ALA A 139 -3.72 -7.35 -12.41
C ALA A 139 -4.80 -6.99 -13.44
N ILE A 140 -4.58 -5.94 -14.25
CA ILE A 140 -5.56 -5.48 -15.26
C ILE A 140 -5.79 -6.49 -16.39
N LYS A 141 -4.80 -7.36 -16.66
CA LYS A 141 -4.89 -8.43 -17.67
C LYS A 141 -5.78 -9.60 -17.22
N ASN A 142 -6.28 -9.57 -15.98
CA ASN A 142 -7.21 -10.58 -15.50
C ASN A 142 -8.55 -10.43 -16.23
N LYS A 143 -9.13 -11.55 -16.69
CA LYS A 143 -10.42 -11.55 -17.38
C LYS A 143 -11.61 -11.29 -16.45
N VAL A 144 -11.40 -11.36 -15.13
CA VAL A 144 -12.46 -11.28 -14.14
C VAL A 144 -12.48 -9.88 -13.52
N ALA A 145 -13.58 -9.15 -13.71
CA ALA A 145 -13.81 -7.81 -13.18
C ALA A 145 -13.57 -7.72 -11.67
N LYS A 146 -13.91 -8.78 -10.92
CA LYS A 146 -13.69 -8.88 -9.48
C LYS A 146 -12.22 -8.71 -9.06
N ALA A 147 -11.25 -9.03 -9.94
CA ALA A 147 -9.83 -8.77 -9.70
C ALA A 147 -9.40 -7.39 -10.21
N VAL A 148 -9.94 -6.98 -11.36
CA VAL A 148 -9.52 -5.77 -12.07
C VAL A 148 -10.00 -4.50 -11.38
N VAL A 149 -11.25 -4.45 -10.92
CA VAL A 149 -11.81 -3.26 -10.25
C VAL A 149 -10.98 -2.85 -9.02
N PRO A 150 -10.65 -3.76 -8.06
CA PRO A 150 -9.78 -3.40 -6.95
C PRO A 150 -8.38 -2.91 -7.33
N ALA A 151 -7.84 -3.38 -8.46
CA ALA A 151 -6.56 -2.91 -8.98
C ALA A 151 -6.66 -1.47 -9.50
N ILE A 152 -7.76 -1.13 -10.18
CA ILE A 152 -8.04 0.25 -10.60
C ILE A 152 -8.24 1.15 -9.38
N ASP A 153 -8.99 0.69 -8.39
CA ASP A 153 -9.30 1.46 -7.19
C ASP A 153 -8.02 1.82 -6.42
N VAL A 154 -7.05 0.91 -6.30
CA VAL A 154 -5.77 1.22 -5.63
C VAL A 154 -4.84 2.07 -6.49
N MET A 155 -4.89 1.97 -7.83
CA MET A 155 -4.19 2.93 -8.71
C MET A 155 -4.76 4.34 -8.57
N PHE A 156 -6.09 4.46 -8.48
CA PHE A 156 -6.76 5.73 -8.20
C PHE A 156 -6.30 6.29 -6.85
N GLN A 157 -6.41 5.48 -5.79
CA GLN A 157 -6.03 5.89 -4.45
C GLN A 157 -4.57 6.33 -4.36
N ALA A 158 -3.65 5.54 -4.92
CA ALA A 158 -2.23 5.86 -4.92
C ALA A 158 -1.94 7.16 -5.68
N LEU A 159 -2.61 7.40 -6.83
CA LEU A 159 -2.44 8.64 -7.57
C LEU A 159 -3.00 9.84 -6.79
N SER A 160 -4.18 9.68 -6.18
CA SER A 160 -4.79 10.73 -5.36
C SER A 160 -3.97 11.09 -4.12
N GLU A 161 -3.39 10.09 -3.45
CA GLU A 161 -2.70 10.30 -2.18
C GLU A 161 -1.24 10.76 -2.39
N PHE A 162 -0.47 10.12 -3.27
CA PHE A 162 0.95 10.42 -3.47
C PHE A 162 1.23 11.38 -4.64
N GLY A 163 0.33 11.45 -5.61
CA GLY A 163 0.43 12.36 -6.74
C GLY A 163 1.33 11.91 -7.88
N SER A 164 1.32 12.74 -8.93
CA SER A 164 1.95 12.45 -10.23
C SER A 164 3.47 12.50 -10.24
N LYS A 165 4.11 13.03 -9.18
CA LYS A 165 5.57 12.99 -9.03
C LYS A 165 6.05 11.61 -8.62
N ILE A 166 5.32 10.98 -7.68
CA ILE A 166 5.63 9.64 -7.19
C ILE A 166 5.09 8.58 -8.16
N LEU A 167 3.85 8.73 -8.62
CA LEU A 167 3.25 7.81 -9.60
C LEU A 167 3.32 8.40 -11.01
N PRO A 168 4.18 7.87 -11.91
CA PRO A 168 4.33 8.41 -13.25
C PRO A 168 3.02 8.26 -14.06
N PRO A 169 2.33 9.36 -14.41
CA PRO A 169 1.01 9.31 -15.06
C PRO A 169 1.04 8.58 -16.40
N LYS A 170 2.17 8.65 -17.11
CA LYS A 170 2.39 7.96 -18.39
C LYS A 170 2.29 6.43 -18.28
N ARG A 171 2.67 5.83 -17.15
CA ARG A 171 2.54 4.37 -16.93
C ARG A 171 1.07 3.99 -16.81
N ILE A 172 0.31 4.71 -15.98
CA ILE A 172 -1.13 4.49 -15.79
C ILE A 172 -1.90 4.72 -17.10
N LEU A 173 -1.60 5.79 -17.83
CA LEU A 173 -2.23 6.11 -19.12
C LEU A 173 -2.07 5.00 -20.17
N LYS A 174 -0.95 4.24 -20.15
CA LYS A 174 -0.73 3.12 -21.07
C LYS A 174 -1.61 1.91 -20.76
N MET A 175 -2.11 1.78 -19.53
CA MET A 175 -2.98 0.69 -19.09
C MET A 175 -4.45 0.92 -19.46
N LEU A 176 -4.88 2.19 -19.53
CA LEU A 176 -6.28 2.56 -19.73
C LEU A 176 -6.93 2.03 -21.02
N PRO A 177 -6.28 1.99 -22.19
CA PRO A 177 -6.92 1.46 -23.40
C PRO A 177 -7.42 0.02 -23.23
N GLU A 178 -6.64 -0.84 -22.55
CA GLU A 178 -7.03 -2.23 -22.26
C GLU A 178 -8.23 -2.27 -21.30
N LEU A 179 -8.21 -1.43 -20.27
CA LEU A 179 -9.29 -1.34 -19.29
C LEU A 179 -10.60 -0.82 -19.89
N PHE A 180 -10.52 0.16 -20.80
CA PHE A 180 -11.69 0.65 -21.53
C PHE A 180 -12.27 -0.40 -22.47
N ASP A 181 -11.45 -1.28 -23.02
CA ASP A 181 -11.91 -2.37 -23.89
C ASP A 181 -12.44 -3.60 -23.14
N HIS A 182 -12.34 -3.60 -21.81
CA HIS A 182 -12.85 -4.68 -20.97
C HIS A 182 -14.37 -4.83 -21.12
N GLN A 183 -14.86 -6.08 -21.12
CA GLN A 183 -16.28 -6.40 -21.38
C GLN A 183 -17.20 -5.98 -20.22
N ASP A 184 -16.68 -5.98 -19.00
CA ASP A 184 -17.42 -5.60 -17.79
C ASP A 184 -17.59 -4.08 -17.64
N GLN A 185 -18.82 -3.65 -17.36
CA GLN A 185 -19.15 -2.22 -17.22
C GLN A 185 -18.53 -1.56 -15.98
N HIS A 186 -18.32 -2.28 -14.89
CA HIS A 186 -17.74 -1.74 -13.66
C HIS A 186 -16.25 -1.45 -13.86
N VAL A 187 -15.54 -2.31 -14.59
CA VAL A 187 -14.15 -2.04 -15.00
C VAL A 187 -14.07 -0.75 -15.81
N ARG A 188 -14.94 -0.57 -16.81
CA ARG A 188 -14.97 0.66 -17.61
C ARG A 188 -15.33 1.88 -16.75
N ALA A 189 -16.29 1.76 -15.84
CA ALA A 189 -16.69 2.85 -14.93
C ALA A 189 -15.54 3.28 -13.99
N SER A 190 -14.87 2.33 -13.33
CA SER A 190 -13.69 2.64 -12.50
C SER A 190 -12.56 3.28 -13.31
N SER A 191 -12.37 2.83 -14.55
CA SER A 191 -11.34 3.37 -15.47
C SER A 191 -11.61 4.83 -15.85
N LYS A 192 -12.89 5.21 -16.01
CA LYS A 192 -13.26 6.62 -16.16
C LYS A 192 -12.84 7.42 -14.93
N GLY A 193 -13.16 6.94 -13.72
CA GLY A 193 -12.75 7.57 -12.46
C GLY A 193 -11.23 7.81 -12.38
N LEU A 194 -10.43 6.78 -12.70
CA LEU A 194 -8.96 6.90 -12.76
C LEU A 194 -8.49 7.92 -13.82
N THR A 195 -9.19 8.00 -14.95
CA THR A 195 -8.88 8.98 -16.00
C THR A 195 -9.18 10.42 -15.55
N LEU A 196 -10.31 10.64 -14.86
CA LEU A 196 -10.65 11.95 -14.30
C LEU A 196 -9.61 12.39 -13.26
N GLU A 197 -9.13 11.45 -12.44
CA GLU A 197 -8.07 11.73 -11.47
C GLU A 197 -6.76 12.12 -12.16
N LEU A 198 -6.33 11.40 -13.19
CA LEU A 198 -5.19 11.79 -14.02
C LEU A 198 -5.35 13.22 -14.57
N CYS A 199 -6.55 13.59 -15.02
CA CYS A 199 -6.80 14.95 -15.49
C CYS A 199 -6.68 16.01 -14.38
N ARG A 200 -6.98 15.71 -13.11
CA ARG A 200 -6.75 16.62 -11.99
C ARG A 200 -5.26 16.85 -11.70
N TRP A 201 -4.41 15.87 -12.03
CA TRP A 201 -2.97 15.90 -11.77
C TRP A 201 -2.13 16.48 -12.91
N ILE A 202 -2.44 16.15 -14.16
CA ILE A 202 -1.65 16.57 -15.32
C ILE A 202 -2.42 17.42 -16.33
N GLY A 203 -3.68 17.73 -16.05
CA GLY A 203 -4.55 18.46 -16.97
C GLY A 203 -5.24 17.57 -18.01
N LYS A 204 -6.27 18.13 -18.64
CA LYS A 204 -7.12 17.42 -19.62
C LYS A 204 -6.37 17.14 -20.92
N GLU A 205 -5.68 18.13 -21.46
CA GLU A 205 -5.02 18.04 -22.77
C GLU A 205 -3.92 16.95 -22.84
N PRO A 206 -3.01 16.83 -21.84
CA PRO A 206 -2.03 15.74 -21.86
C PRO A 206 -2.67 14.35 -21.80
N VAL A 207 -3.73 14.16 -21.00
CA VAL A 207 -4.48 12.91 -20.95
C VAL A 207 -5.12 12.61 -22.31
N LYS A 208 -5.82 13.58 -22.89
CA LYS A 208 -6.46 13.43 -24.21
C LYS A 208 -5.44 13.04 -25.28
N SER A 209 -4.32 13.74 -25.37
CA SER A 209 -3.29 13.50 -26.38
C SER A 209 -2.73 12.07 -26.38
N ILE A 210 -2.61 11.45 -25.19
CA ILE A 210 -2.03 10.11 -25.05
C ILE A 210 -3.10 9.02 -25.18
N LEU A 211 -4.29 9.27 -24.66
CA LEU A 211 -5.32 8.27 -24.48
C LEU A 211 -6.31 8.21 -25.65
N PHE A 212 -6.73 9.37 -26.18
CA PHE A 212 -7.86 9.43 -27.11
C PHE A 212 -7.54 8.81 -28.47
N GLU A 213 -6.29 8.82 -28.92
CA GLU A 213 -5.90 8.14 -30.15
C GLU A 213 -6.15 6.62 -30.10
N LYS A 214 -6.22 6.04 -28.90
CA LYS A 214 -6.33 4.59 -28.66
C LYS A 214 -7.72 4.17 -28.20
N MET A 215 -8.70 5.07 -28.18
CA MET A 215 -10.06 4.81 -27.72
C MET A 215 -11.08 4.83 -28.86
N ARG A 216 -12.19 4.11 -28.66
CA ARG A 216 -13.37 4.19 -29.54
C ARG A 216 -14.09 5.53 -29.37
N ASP A 217 -14.65 6.08 -30.45
CA ASP A 217 -15.27 7.42 -30.43
C ASP A 217 -16.42 7.56 -29.43
N THR A 218 -17.23 6.51 -29.24
CA THR A 218 -18.29 6.51 -28.22
C THR A 218 -17.73 6.76 -26.82
N MET A 219 -16.61 6.12 -26.48
CA MET A 219 -15.99 6.27 -25.16
C MET A 219 -15.32 7.62 -25.00
N LYS A 220 -14.74 8.18 -26.07
CA LYS A 220 -14.20 9.55 -26.06
C LYS A 220 -15.30 10.55 -25.71
N LYS A 221 -16.47 10.46 -26.36
CA LYS A 221 -17.61 11.35 -26.10
C LYS A 221 -18.11 11.26 -24.66
N GLU A 222 -18.23 10.05 -24.12
CA GLU A 222 -18.61 9.85 -22.72
C GLU A 222 -17.59 10.47 -21.76
N LEU A 223 -16.30 10.23 -21.99
CA LEU A 223 -15.23 10.78 -21.17
C LEU A 223 -15.15 12.31 -21.29
N GLU A 224 -15.30 12.87 -22.49
CA GLU A 224 -15.36 14.32 -22.71
C GLU A 224 -16.49 15.00 -21.94
N ALA A 225 -17.68 14.37 -21.90
CA ALA A 225 -18.80 14.88 -21.13
C ALA A 225 -18.49 14.94 -19.62
N GLU A 226 -17.84 13.90 -19.09
CA GLU A 226 -17.45 13.85 -17.67
C GLU A 226 -16.29 14.81 -17.35
N LEU A 227 -15.36 15.01 -18.29
CA LEU A 227 -14.20 15.89 -18.13
C LEU A 227 -14.58 17.35 -17.92
N VAL A 228 -15.77 17.80 -18.35
CA VAL A 228 -16.24 19.17 -18.09
C VAL A 228 -16.30 19.46 -16.59
N ASN A 229 -16.65 18.45 -15.78
CA ASN A 229 -16.80 18.57 -14.33
C ASN A 229 -15.46 18.57 -13.57
N VAL A 230 -14.37 18.19 -14.22
CA VAL A 230 -13.04 18.20 -13.60
C VAL A 230 -12.57 19.64 -13.43
N SER A 231 -12.49 20.06 -12.17
CA SER A 231 -12.03 21.38 -11.73
C SER A 231 -11.02 21.24 -10.58
N GLY A 232 -10.20 22.27 -10.40
CA GLY A 232 -9.17 22.32 -9.36
C GLY A 232 -7.85 21.64 -9.75
N THR A 233 -6.81 21.94 -8.97
CA THR A 233 -5.50 21.29 -9.05
C THR A 233 -5.37 20.31 -7.88
N ALA A 234 -5.03 19.05 -8.17
CA ALA A 234 -4.81 18.06 -7.12
C ALA A 234 -3.53 18.36 -6.33
N ARG A 235 -3.51 17.96 -5.05
CA ARG A 235 -2.37 18.08 -4.15
C ARG A 235 -2.18 16.76 -3.39
N PRO A 236 -0.95 16.28 -3.19
CA PRO A 236 -0.73 15.03 -2.47
C PRO A 236 -1.17 15.18 -1.02
N SER A 237 -1.84 14.16 -0.48
CA SER A 237 -2.23 14.08 0.94
C SER A 237 -1.32 13.13 1.73
N ARG A 238 -0.54 12.28 1.05
CA ARG A 238 0.34 11.29 1.64
C ARG A 238 1.74 11.40 1.06
N LYS A 239 2.74 11.26 1.92
CA LYS A 239 4.16 11.38 1.58
C LYS A 239 4.83 10.02 1.57
N ILE A 240 5.85 9.84 0.75
CA ILE A 240 6.73 8.66 0.82
C ILE A 240 7.60 8.72 2.09
N ARG A 241 8.13 7.58 2.53
CA ARG A 241 8.87 7.48 3.81
C ARG A 241 10.06 8.45 3.86
N SER A 242 10.84 8.55 2.79
CA SER A 242 11.99 9.46 2.73
C SER A 242 11.62 10.95 2.76
N GLU A 243 10.40 11.33 2.39
CA GLU A 243 9.90 12.69 2.57
C GLU A 243 9.48 12.96 4.02
N GLN A 244 8.95 11.96 4.73
CA GLN A 244 8.57 12.05 6.15
C GLN A 244 9.83 12.18 7.04
N ASP A 245 10.89 11.44 6.74
CA ASP A 245 12.15 11.48 7.49
C ASP A 245 12.83 12.86 7.40
N LYS A 246 12.84 13.47 6.21
CA LYS A 246 13.43 14.80 5.97
C LYS A 246 12.75 15.93 6.72
N GLU A 247 11.46 15.85 6.99
CA GLU A 247 10.73 16.84 7.77
C GLU A 247 11.01 16.69 9.26
N THR A 248 11.06 15.43 9.74
CA THR A 248 11.43 15.11 11.12
C THR A 248 12.84 15.58 11.45
N GLU A 249 13.76 15.53 10.48
CA GLU A 249 15.14 16.06 10.62
C GLU A 249 15.24 17.59 10.58
N GLN A 250 14.25 18.30 10.04
CA GLN A 250 14.22 19.77 9.95
C GLN A 250 13.55 20.43 11.18
N GLU A 251 12.68 19.73 11.90
CA GLU A 251 12.02 20.22 13.12
C GLU A 251 12.87 20.33 14.41
N PRO A 252 14.09 19.77 14.60
CA PRO A 252 14.79 19.84 15.88
C PRO A 252 15.74 21.06 16.06
N ILE A 253 15.76 22.05 15.15
CA ILE A 253 16.73 23.18 15.23
C ILE A 253 16.10 24.50 15.71
N SER A 254 14.77 24.62 15.80
CA SER A 254 14.09 25.89 16.11
C SER A 254 13.68 26.13 17.57
N GLU A 255 14.15 25.33 18.54
CA GLU A 255 13.87 25.53 19.98
C GLU A 255 15.12 25.61 20.88
N VAL A 256 16.11 26.45 20.55
CA VAL A 256 17.03 26.99 21.59
C VAL A 256 17.48 28.41 21.24
N MET A 257 16.59 29.40 21.32
CA MET A 257 17.00 30.79 21.58
C MET A 257 15.90 31.53 22.35
N GLY A 258 16.16 31.80 23.63
CA GLY A 258 15.61 32.95 24.33
C GLY A 258 14.75 32.66 25.56
N SER A 259 15.38 32.56 26.73
CA SER A 259 15.02 33.37 27.91
C SER A 259 15.95 33.01 29.08
N GLY A 260 16.98 33.82 29.29
CA GLY A 260 17.68 33.90 30.57
C GLY A 260 16.81 34.62 31.60
N PRO A 261 16.90 34.28 32.89
CA PRO A 261 16.08 34.92 33.93
C PRO A 261 16.62 36.32 34.27
N PRO A 262 15.76 37.29 34.63
CA PRO A 262 16.22 38.56 35.19
C PRO A 262 16.59 38.39 36.67
N GLU A 263 17.80 38.83 37.03
CA GLU A 263 18.25 39.01 38.42
C GLU A 263 17.45 40.12 39.10
N GLU A 264 16.81 39.80 40.24
CA GLU A 264 16.20 40.81 41.13
C GLU A 264 17.28 41.46 42.00
N SER A 265 17.43 42.77 41.83
CA SER A 265 18.26 43.64 42.67
C SER A 265 17.58 43.97 44.00
N VAL A 266 18.30 43.70 45.09
CA VAL A 266 17.96 44.05 46.48
C VAL A 266 17.99 45.58 46.68
N ALA A 267 16.97 46.15 47.34
CA ALA A 267 17.05 47.47 47.97
C ALA A 267 16.30 47.49 49.31
N ASN A 268 17.05 47.73 50.39
CA ASN A 268 16.59 47.98 51.76
C ASN A 268 16.17 49.45 51.98
N GLY A 269 15.23 49.66 52.91
CA GLY A 269 14.89 50.95 53.57
C GLY A 269 13.36 51.13 53.60
N LEU A 270 12.67 51.26 54.73
CA LEU A 270 12.94 51.71 56.10
C LEU A 270 12.09 50.91 57.10
#